data_AF-A0A1F6VDD8-F1
#
_entry.id   AF-A0A1F6VDD8-F1
#
_cell.length_a   1.000
_cell.length_b   1.000
_cell.length_c   1.000
_cell.angle_alpha   90.00
_cell.angle_beta   90.00
_cell.angle_gamma   90.00
#
_symmetry.space_group_name_H-M   'P 1'
#
loop_
_entity.id
_entity.type
_entity.pdbx_description
1 polymer ?
#
loop_
_entity_poly.entity_id
_entity_poly.type
_entity_poly.pdbx_seq_one_letter_code
_entity_poly.pdbx_strand_id
1 'polypeptide(L)'
;MRNCASRSDETERVLSLTKAIRRIFSPIDNSRRQARVLFRPERRRQRVQDWGRDGYVARFGKEWSAFLPVAERWLKVTRSSGREAIERIYLDTLNGKVAPGCGNILSL
;
A
#
# COMPACT_ATOMS: atom_id res chain seq x y z
N MET A 1 -22.86 34.36 46.83
CA MET A 1 -22.42 32.95 46.93
C MET A 1 -22.56 32.34 45.54
N ARG A 2 -21.46 32.12 44.81
CA ARG A 2 -21.49 31.51 43.47
C ARG A 2 -20.82 30.12 43.52
N ASN A 3 -21.51 29.20 42.87
CA ASN A 3 -21.43 27.75 42.96
C ASN A 3 -20.06 27.19 42.52
N CYS A 4 -19.33 26.48 43.40
CA CYS A 4 -18.06 25.81 43.09
C CYS A 4 -18.23 24.45 42.38
N ALA A 5 -19.46 23.93 42.27
CA ALA A 5 -19.72 22.58 41.78
C ALA A 5 -19.71 22.40 40.25
N SER A 6 -19.75 23.48 39.46
CA SER A 6 -19.85 23.39 37.99
C SER A 6 -18.50 23.23 37.27
N ARG A 7 -17.39 23.54 37.95
CA ARG A 7 -16.06 23.64 37.32
C ARG A 7 -15.32 22.30 37.23
N SER A 8 -15.69 21.32 38.07
CA SER A 8 -15.12 19.96 38.07
C SER A 8 -15.77 19.02 37.03
N ASP A 9 -17.05 19.23 36.72
CA ASP A 9 -17.79 18.44 35.71
C ASP A 9 -17.36 18.81 34.27
N GLU A 10 -17.00 20.08 34.06
CA GLU A 10 -16.52 20.57 32.77
C GLU A 10 -15.10 20.09 32.45
N THR A 11 -14.20 20.07 33.45
CA THR A 11 -12.84 19.53 33.28
C THR A 11 -12.85 18.03 33.00
N GLU A 12 -13.75 17.28 33.63
CA GLU A 12 -13.89 15.83 33.39
C GLU A 12 -14.45 15.52 31.99
N ARG A 13 -15.38 16.34 31.49
CA ARG A 13 -15.88 16.27 30.12
C ARG A 13 -14.81 16.57 29.07
N VAL A 14 -13.99 17.61 29.30
CA VAL A 14 -12.89 17.95 28.40
C VAL A 14 -11.83 16.85 28.38
N LEU A 15 -11.51 16.26 29.54
CA LEU A 15 -10.58 15.13 29.64
C LEU A 15 -11.12 13.88 28.93
N SER A 16 -12.42 13.59 29.08
CA SER A 16 -13.09 12.48 28.39
C SER A 16 -13.08 12.66 26.87
N LEU A 17 -13.39 13.87 26.38
CA LEU A 17 -13.34 14.22 24.95
C LEU A 17 -11.92 14.12 24.39
N THR A 18 -10.93 14.61 25.12
CA THR A 18 -9.52 14.55 24.69
C THR A 18 -9.03 13.11 24.63
N LYS A 19 -9.44 12.26 25.58
CA LYS A 19 -9.14 10.83 25.60
C LYS A 19 -9.84 10.07 24.46
N ALA A 20 -11.09 10.43 24.15
CA ALA A 20 -11.84 9.87 23.04
C ALA A 20 -11.23 10.23 21.68
N ILE A 21 -10.88 11.51 21.47
CA ILE A 21 -10.20 11.99 20.25
C ILE A 21 -8.85 11.29 20.09
N ARG A 22 -8.05 11.17 21.16
CA ARG A 22 -6.76 10.45 21.12
C ARG A 22 -6.91 8.96 20.80
N ARG A 23 -8.04 8.34 21.15
CA ARG A 23 -8.33 6.94 20.80
C ARG A 23 -8.74 6.77 19.34
N ILE A 24 -9.46 7.74 18.77
CA ILE A 24 -9.82 7.77 17.34
C ILE A 24 -8.58 8.00 16.47
N PHE A 25 -7.68 8.88 16.90
CA PHE A 25 -6.42 9.20 16.19
C PHE A 25 -5.21 8.41 16.71
N SER A 26 -5.44 7.32 17.46
CA SER A 26 -4.35 6.42 17.84
C SER A 26 -3.68 5.90 16.56
N PRO A 27 -2.34 5.83 16.49
CA PRO A 27 -1.65 5.28 15.33
C PRO A 27 -2.22 3.90 15.03
N ILE A 28 -2.62 3.68 13.78
CA ILE A 28 -2.99 2.35 13.30
C ILE A 28 -1.76 1.47 13.52
N ASP A 29 -1.82 0.55 14.48
CA ASP A 29 -0.75 -0.38 14.76
C ASP A 29 -0.66 -1.41 13.60
N ASN A 30 0.16 -1.06 12.60
CA ASN A 30 0.39 -1.88 11.42
C ASN A 30 1.31 -3.08 11.72
N SER A 31 1.81 -3.25 12.95
CA SER A 31 2.71 -4.34 13.32
C SER A 31 2.06 -5.74 13.25
N ARG A 32 0.72 -5.82 13.25
CA ARG A 32 -0.02 -7.08 13.07
C ARG A 32 -0.19 -7.52 11.62
N ARG A 33 0.08 -6.66 10.63
CA ARG A 33 0.11 -7.06 9.22
C ARG A 33 1.53 -7.42 8.87
N GLN A 34 1.88 -8.70 9.00
CA GLN A 34 3.18 -9.21 8.57
C GLN A 34 3.32 -9.12 7.04
N ALA A 35 3.57 -7.93 6.51
CA ALA A 35 3.98 -7.71 5.12
C ALA A 35 5.46 -8.14 4.88
N ARG A 36 6.07 -8.88 5.81
CA ARG A 36 7.48 -9.34 5.72
C ARG A 36 7.71 -10.45 4.69
N VAL A 37 6.66 -10.88 3.98
CA VAL A 37 6.69 -11.98 3.01
C VAL A 37 6.65 -11.52 1.56
N LEU A 38 6.28 -10.27 1.25
CA LEU A 38 6.04 -9.87 -0.14
C LEU A 38 7.28 -9.26 -0.82
N PHE A 39 8.19 -8.64 -0.07
CA PHE A 39 9.42 -8.04 -0.63
C PHE A 39 10.63 -8.26 0.29
N ARG A 40 11.51 -9.19 -0.10
CA ARG A 40 12.76 -9.52 0.62
C ARG A 40 13.99 -9.12 -0.22
N PRO A 41 14.39 -7.84 -0.22
CA PRO A 41 15.50 -7.34 -1.04
C PRO A 41 16.83 -8.07 -0.75
N GLU A 42 17.04 -8.53 0.47
CA GLU A 42 18.20 -9.30 0.90
C GLU A 42 18.32 -10.66 0.17
N ARG A 43 17.19 -11.32 -0.14
CA ARG A 43 17.21 -12.57 -0.91
C ARG A 43 17.75 -12.36 -2.31
N ARG A 44 17.40 -11.24 -2.96
CA ARG A 44 17.97 -10.88 -4.27
C ARG A 44 19.49 -10.72 -4.17
N ARG A 45 19.98 -9.99 -3.16
CA ARG A 45 21.42 -9.74 -2.97
C ARG A 45 22.19 -11.05 -2.80
N GLN A 46 21.67 -11.97 -1.97
CA GLN A 46 22.28 -13.28 -1.78
C GLN A 46 22.36 -14.05 -3.12
N ARG A 47 21.26 -14.11 -3.89
CA ARG A 47 21.26 -14.83 -5.19
C ARG A 47 22.24 -14.25 -6.21
N VAL A 48 22.43 -12.93 -6.21
CA VAL A 48 23.43 -12.29 -7.07
C VAL A 48 24.86 -12.62 -6.64
N GLN A 49 25.12 -12.74 -5.33
CA GLN A 49 26.42 -13.18 -4.81
C GLN A 49 26.68 -14.66 -5.13
N ASP A 50 25.70 -15.54 -4.90
CA ASP A 50 25.84 -16.99 -5.08
C ASP A 50 26.03 -17.39 -6.55
N TRP A 51 25.35 -16.71 -7.48
CA TRP A 51 25.26 -17.13 -8.88
C TRP A 51 25.95 -16.19 -9.87
N GLY A 52 26.49 -15.07 -9.37
CA GLY A 52 26.92 -13.96 -10.22
C GLY A 52 25.73 -13.24 -10.87
N ARG A 53 26.02 -12.07 -11.46
CA ARG A 53 25.00 -11.23 -12.10
C ARG A 53 24.32 -11.95 -13.26
N ASP A 54 25.10 -12.55 -14.15
CA ASP A 54 24.58 -13.18 -15.38
C ASP A 54 23.81 -14.46 -15.05
N GLY A 55 24.32 -15.27 -14.13
CA GLY A 55 23.63 -16.46 -13.65
C GLY A 55 22.30 -16.14 -12.97
N TYR A 56 22.22 -15.04 -12.21
CA TYR A 56 20.97 -14.54 -11.65
C TYR A 56 19.99 -14.12 -12.74
N VAL A 57 20.42 -13.31 -13.72
CA VAL A 57 19.56 -12.82 -14.82
C VAL A 57 19.01 -13.98 -15.65
N ALA A 58 19.84 -14.97 -15.99
CA ALA A 58 19.42 -16.12 -16.78
C ALA A 58 18.37 -16.97 -16.03
N ARG A 59 18.61 -17.29 -14.76
CA ARG A 59 17.68 -18.09 -13.94
C ARG A 59 16.38 -17.34 -13.68
N PHE A 60 16.45 -16.07 -13.29
CA PHE A 60 15.28 -15.25 -13.07
C PHE A 60 14.48 -15.06 -14.36
N GLY A 61 15.15 -14.76 -15.47
CA GLY A 61 14.51 -14.56 -16.77
C GLY A 61 13.79 -15.81 -17.27
N LYS A 62 14.36 -17.01 -17.07
CA LYS A 62 13.71 -18.28 -17.39
C LYS A 62 12.40 -18.45 -16.63
N GLU A 63 12.44 -18.34 -15.30
CA GLU A 63 11.25 -18.50 -14.46
C GLU A 63 10.22 -17.40 -14.72
N TRP A 64 10.68 -16.17 -14.93
CA TRP A 64 9.81 -15.04 -15.28
C TRP A 64 9.09 -15.28 -16.61
N SER A 65 9.79 -15.74 -17.63
CA SER A 65 9.19 -16.05 -18.94
C SER A 65 8.16 -17.17 -18.84
N ALA A 66 8.40 -18.19 -18.01
CA ALA A 66 7.42 -19.25 -17.74
C ALA A 66 6.18 -18.74 -16.99
N PHE A 67 6.32 -17.68 -16.19
CA PHE A 67 5.22 -17.05 -15.48
C PHE A 67 4.35 -16.13 -16.37
N LEU A 68 4.90 -15.51 -17.41
CA LEU A 68 4.17 -14.53 -18.24
C LEU A 68 2.83 -15.08 -18.80
N PRO A 69 2.74 -16.30 -19.38
CA PRO A 69 1.47 -16.84 -19.86
C PRO A 69 0.43 -17.03 -18.75
N VAL A 70 0.87 -17.28 -17.52
CA VAL A 70 -0.02 -17.38 -16.36
C VAL A 70 -0.55 -16.01 -15.98
N ALA A 71 0.31 -14.99 -16.00
CA ALA A 71 -0.05 -13.60 -15.73
C ALA A 71 -1.08 -13.06 -16.74
N GLU A 72 -0.87 -13.33 -18.03
CA GLU A 72 -1.75 -12.87 -19.11
C GLU A 72 -3.19 -13.38 -18.98
N ARG A 73 -3.41 -14.52 -18.32
CA ARG A 73 -4.76 -15.08 -18.12
C ARG A 73 -5.65 -14.23 -17.21
N TRP A 74 -5.06 -13.41 -16.34
CA TRP A 74 -5.82 -12.63 -15.35
C TRP A 74 -5.47 -11.14 -15.35
N LEU A 75 -4.33 -10.75 -15.92
CA LEU A 75 -3.88 -9.36 -16.01
C LEU A 75 -4.00 -8.83 -17.44
N LYS A 76 -4.95 -7.92 -17.66
CA LYS A 76 -5.07 -7.13 -18.88
C LYS A 76 -4.29 -5.83 -18.75
N VAL A 77 -3.26 -5.67 -19.57
CA VAL A 77 -2.45 -4.45 -19.58
C VAL A 77 -3.06 -3.40 -20.51
N THR A 78 -3.34 -2.22 -19.98
CA THR A 78 -3.81 -1.05 -20.75
C THR A 78 -2.78 0.06 -20.65
N ARG A 79 -2.44 0.68 -21.77
CA ARG A 79 -1.52 1.83 -21.83
C ARG A 79 -2.32 3.10 -22.07
N SER A 80 -2.00 4.16 -21.35
CA SER A 80 -2.62 5.48 -21.54
C SER A 80 -1.61 6.58 -21.27
N SER A 81 -1.74 7.69 -21.99
CA SER A 81 -0.81 8.81 -21.93
C SER A 81 -1.53 10.14 -21.75
N GLY A 82 -0.82 11.12 -21.22
CA GLY A 82 -1.33 12.48 -21.02
C GLY A 82 -1.93 12.69 -19.62
N ARG A 83 -1.95 13.97 -19.21
CA ARG A 83 -2.34 14.39 -17.86
C ARG A 83 -3.77 13.97 -17.52
N GLU A 84 -4.70 14.13 -18.45
CA GLU A 84 -6.13 13.84 -18.25
C GLU A 84 -6.36 12.34 -18.05
N ALA A 85 -5.63 11.50 -18.79
CA ALA A 85 -5.72 10.05 -18.66
C ALA A 85 -5.17 9.57 -17.31
N ILE A 86 -4.05 10.15 -16.88
CA ILE A 86 -3.44 9.86 -15.57
C ILE A 86 -4.39 10.23 -14.44
N GLU A 87 -4.93 11.45 -14.45
CA GLU A 87 -5.82 11.95 -13.40
C GLU A 87 -7.07 11.07 -13.28
N ARG A 88 -7.73 10.79 -14.40
CA ARG A 88 -8.91 9.92 -14.43
C ARG A 88 -8.61 8.54 -13.86
N ILE A 89 -7.56 7.88 -14.34
CA ILE A 89 -7.22 6.51 -13.93
C ILE A 89 -6.80 6.46 -12.46
N TYR A 90 -6.08 7.48 -11.98
CA TYR A 90 -5.75 7.61 -10.57
C TYR A 90 -7.01 7.73 -9.71
N LEU A 91 -7.94 8.62 -10.07
CA LEU A 91 -9.20 8.81 -9.34
C LEU A 91 -10.07 7.55 -9.39
N ASP A 92 -10.14 6.87 -10.53
CA ASP A 92 -10.89 5.62 -10.64
C ASP A 92 -10.27 4.51 -9.78
N THR A 93 -8.94 4.44 -9.69
CA THR A 93 -8.23 3.49 -8.82
C THR A 93 -8.49 3.81 -7.35
N LEU A 94 -8.35 5.08 -6.96
CA LEU A 94 -8.56 5.57 -5.60
C LEU A 94 -9.98 5.27 -5.10
N ASN A 95 -10.96 5.40 -5.99
CA ASN A 95 -12.37 5.12 -5.70
C ASN A 95 -12.76 3.64 -5.90
N GLY A 96 -11.80 2.74 -6.14
CA GLY A 96 -12.05 1.29 -6.24
C GLY A 96 -12.80 0.85 -7.51
N LYS A 97 -12.81 1.66 -8.57
CA LYS A 97 -13.48 1.34 -9.85
C LYS A 97 -12.63 0.51 -10.80
N VAL A 98 -11.31 0.50 -10.59
CA VAL A 98 -10.39 -0.30 -11.41
C VAL A 98 -10.43 -1.76 -10.93
N ALA A 99 -10.80 -2.66 -11.84
CA ALA A 99 -10.78 -4.09 -11.56
C ALA A 99 -9.35 -4.58 -11.25
N PRO A 100 -9.15 -5.53 -10.33
CA PRO A 100 -7.82 -6.00 -9.91
C PRO A 100 -7.03 -6.70 -11.03
N GLY A 101 -7.73 -7.19 -12.07
CA GLY A 101 -7.10 -7.74 -13.28
C GLY A 101 -6.68 -6.67 -14.30
N CYS A 102 -6.88 -5.38 -14.04
CA CYS A 102 -6.46 -4.31 -14.94
C CYS A 102 -5.10 -3.74 -14.52
N GLY A 103 -4.08 -3.95 -15.36
CA GLY A 103 -2.76 -3.33 -15.21
C GLY A 103 -2.67 -2.05 -16.04
N ASN A 104 -2.80 -0.87 -15.42
CA ASN A 104 -2.64 0.41 -16.12
C ASN A 104 -1.17 0.84 -16.14
N ILE A 105 -0.62 1.04 -17.34
CA ILE A 105 0.70 1.66 -17.56
C ILE A 105 0.46 3.07 -18.06
N LEU A 106 0.97 4.05 -17.31
CA LEU A 106 0.72 5.46 -17.54
C LEU A 106 2.01 6.20 -17.91
N SER A 107 1.92 7.13 -18.86
CA SER A 107 3.00 8.05 -19.22
C SER A 107 2.47 9.48 -19.32
N LEU A 108 3.31 10.45 -18.98
CA LEU A 108 3.01 11.88 -19.16
C LEU A 108 3.18 12.29 -20.62
#